data_AF-A0A9P0A2U0-F1
#
_entry.id   AF-A0A9P0A2U0-F1
#
_cell.length_a   1.000
_cell.length_b   1.000
_cell.length_c   1.000
_cell.angle_alpha   90.00
_cell.angle_beta   90.00
_cell.angle_gamma   90.00
#
_symmetry.space_group_name_H-M   'P 1'
#
loop_
_entity.id
_entity.type
_entity.pdbx_description
1 polymer ?
#
loop_
_entity_poly.entity_id
_entity_poly.type
_entity_poly.pdbx_seq_one_letter_code
_entity_poly.pdbx_strand_id
1 'polypeptide(L)'
;MSKSPSKSFSEETINPMHILQRVNELLRNNVFKGTFRERRNIPFLNGPRDVIVIHQSEKEFLKKARVAIRILKPLERYKDSFIGITEKECEGSGESEILLWIPPAHEQPFGDYLFFMPGIVANEAEVGVSVLFTRRLEANELEIPDYNEDEPLAEILKKRIAVLSRHFTEFLLEVFTYTNFKLAVQFLSALLLTICVTLGNFTYCFGEFLLKFMREVSIFTEAATPILFGCLHVINNAVYGLYTLILCLFKSNSAPFRAPPPPDQSATLRWKNERMKAMQYRR
;
A
#
# COMPACT_ATOMS: atom_id res chain seq x y z
N MET A 1 -1.94 -56.44 -41.90
CA MET A 1 -1.52 -55.06 -42.27
C MET A 1 -2.57 -54.09 -41.78
N SER A 2 -2.27 -53.36 -40.71
CA SER A 2 -3.01 -52.17 -40.27
C SER A 2 -2.04 -51.35 -39.43
N LYS A 3 -1.45 -50.32 -40.05
CA LYS A 3 -0.55 -49.36 -39.39
C LYS A 3 -1.42 -48.35 -38.65
N SER A 4 -1.41 -48.39 -37.33
CA SER A 4 -1.89 -47.30 -36.48
C SER A 4 -0.96 -46.08 -36.62
N PRO A 5 -1.48 -44.86 -36.76
CA PRO A 5 -0.66 -43.68 -36.99
C PRO A 5 -0.04 -43.23 -35.67
N SER A 6 1.29 -43.35 -35.59
CA SER A 6 2.11 -42.66 -34.60
C SER A 6 1.91 -41.15 -34.75
N LYS A 7 1.14 -40.54 -33.83
CA LYS A 7 1.22 -39.10 -33.60
C LYS A 7 2.62 -38.82 -33.07
N SER A 8 3.52 -38.42 -33.96
CA SER A 8 4.75 -37.74 -33.60
C SER A 8 4.37 -36.49 -32.79
N PHE A 9 4.62 -36.56 -31.49
CA PHE A 9 4.66 -35.40 -30.62
C PHE A 9 5.78 -34.53 -31.19
N SER A 10 5.42 -33.44 -31.86
CA SER A 10 6.38 -32.45 -32.32
C SER A 10 7.18 -31.99 -31.10
N GLU A 11 8.50 -32.23 -31.13
CA GLU A 11 9.46 -31.59 -30.25
C GLU A 11 9.37 -30.07 -30.47
N GLU A 12 8.37 -29.44 -29.85
CA GLU A 12 8.47 -28.03 -29.51
C GLU A 12 9.75 -27.91 -28.71
N THR A 13 10.68 -27.10 -29.22
CA THR A 13 11.96 -26.80 -28.60
C THR A 13 11.73 -26.39 -27.15
N ILE A 14 11.91 -27.34 -26.24
CA ILE A 14 11.70 -27.13 -24.81
C ILE A 14 12.69 -26.07 -24.38
N ASN A 15 12.21 -24.83 -24.21
CA ASN A 15 13.07 -23.75 -23.75
C ASN A 15 13.22 -23.89 -22.22
N PRO A 16 14.41 -24.29 -21.73
CA PRO A 16 14.60 -24.60 -20.31
C PRO A 16 14.38 -23.37 -19.43
N MET A 17 14.62 -22.16 -19.95
CA MET A 17 14.41 -20.91 -19.21
C MET A 17 12.94 -20.67 -18.87
N HIS A 18 12.02 -20.93 -19.80
CA HIS A 18 10.58 -20.76 -19.53
C HIS A 18 10.07 -21.77 -18.50
N ILE A 19 10.60 -22.99 -18.52
CA ILE A 19 10.25 -24.01 -17.52
C ILE A 19 10.73 -23.55 -16.14
N LEU A 20 12.00 -23.16 -16.01
CA LEU A 20 12.57 -22.71 -14.73
C LEU A 20 11.83 -21.49 -14.19
N GLN A 21 11.50 -20.51 -15.04
CA GLN A 21 10.74 -19.33 -14.62
C GLN A 21 9.37 -19.73 -14.06
N ARG A 22 8.64 -20.60 -14.75
CA ARG A 22 7.32 -21.06 -14.31
C ARG A 22 7.37 -21.79 -12.98
N VAL A 23 8.37 -22.64 -12.77
CA VAL A 23 8.52 -23.36 -11.51
C VAL A 23 8.94 -22.41 -10.39
N ASN A 24 9.80 -21.43 -10.69
CA ASN A 24 10.19 -20.40 -9.75
C ASN A 24 8.97 -19.57 -9.30
N GLU A 25 8.08 -19.18 -10.22
CA GLU A 25 6.83 -18.48 -9.89
C GLU A 25 5.90 -19.30 -8.98
N LEU A 26 5.88 -20.63 -9.13
CA LEU A 26 5.07 -21.52 -8.29
C LEU A 26 5.61 -21.65 -6.86
N LEU A 27 6.93 -21.73 -6.71
CA LEU A 27 7.57 -22.11 -5.45
C LEU A 27 8.15 -20.93 -4.66
N ARG A 28 8.43 -19.80 -5.32
CA ARG A 28 9.01 -18.61 -4.70
C ARG A 28 8.13 -18.01 -3.60
N ASN A 29 8.79 -17.48 -2.58
CA ASN A 29 8.20 -16.77 -1.44
C ASN A 29 7.21 -17.60 -0.62
N ASN A 30 7.27 -18.94 -0.70
CA ASN A 30 6.48 -19.79 0.19
C ASN A 30 7.26 -20.07 1.49
N VAL A 31 6.52 -20.09 2.59
CA VAL A 31 6.98 -20.57 3.89
C VAL A 31 6.34 -21.93 4.11
N PHE A 32 7.10 -22.92 4.58
CA PHE A 32 6.59 -24.27 4.82
C PHE A 32 7.30 -24.93 6.01
N LYS A 33 6.59 -25.83 6.70
CA LYS A 33 7.17 -26.72 7.70
C LYS A 33 7.86 -27.90 7.04
N GLY A 34 9.03 -28.27 7.55
CA GLY A 34 9.73 -29.47 7.12
C GLY A 34 10.69 -30.01 8.17
N THR A 35 11.23 -31.18 7.91
CA THR A 35 12.20 -31.86 8.76
C THR A 35 13.51 -31.98 8.02
N PHE A 36 14.58 -31.40 8.57
CA PHE A 36 15.93 -31.65 8.10
C PHE A 36 16.39 -33.03 8.59
N ARG A 37 16.39 -34.00 7.67
CA ARG A 37 16.50 -35.43 8.00
C ARG A 37 17.94 -35.93 7.95
N GLU A 38 18.64 -35.65 6.86
CA GLU A 38 19.99 -36.18 6.63
C GLU A 38 20.80 -35.32 5.68
N ARG A 39 22.12 -35.53 5.70
CA ARG A 39 23.08 -34.99 4.74
C ARG A 39 23.63 -36.13 3.90
N ARG A 40 23.40 -36.09 2.58
CA ARG A 40 23.81 -37.15 1.65
C ARG A 40 24.78 -36.61 0.62
N ASN A 41 25.85 -37.34 0.37
CA ASN A 41 26.77 -37.01 -0.70
C ASN A 41 26.20 -37.49 -2.05
N ILE A 42 26.13 -36.60 -3.03
CA ILE A 42 25.66 -36.93 -4.38
C ILE A 42 26.90 -37.00 -5.28
N PRO A 43 27.32 -38.20 -5.71
CA PRO A 43 28.55 -38.36 -6.50
C PRO A 43 28.53 -37.51 -7.78
N PHE A 44 27.36 -37.39 -8.40
CA PHE A 44 27.16 -36.60 -9.62
C PHE A 44 27.49 -35.11 -9.45
N LEU A 45 27.26 -34.54 -8.27
CA LEU A 45 27.49 -33.12 -7.98
C LEU A 45 28.80 -32.86 -7.21
N ASN A 46 29.58 -33.91 -6.92
CA ASN A 46 30.81 -33.84 -6.13
C ASN A 46 30.66 -33.06 -4.81
N GLY A 47 29.50 -33.16 -4.15
CA GLY A 47 29.26 -32.42 -2.92
C GLY A 47 28.08 -32.94 -2.10
N PRO A 48 28.09 -32.64 -0.79
CA PRO A 48 26.97 -32.97 0.09
C PRO A 48 25.74 -32.12 -0.26
N ARG A 49 24.57 -32.72 -0.09
CA ARG A 49 23.28 -32.05 -0.11
C ARG A 49 22.51 -32.39 1.16
N ASP A 50 21.85 -31.38 1.69
CA ASP A 50 20.95 -31.52 2.83
C ASP A 50 19.57 -31.90 2.33
N VAL A 51 18.96 -32.90 2.98
CA VAL A 51 17.67 -33.46 2.61
C VAL A 51 16.61 -32.97 3.59
N ILE A 52 15.69 -32.15 3.07
CA ILE A 52 14.54 -31.65 3.82
C ILE A 52 13.29 -32.39 3.34
N VAL A 53 12.58 -33.00 4.28
CA VAL A 53 11.27 -33.60 4.05
C VAL A 53 10.20 -32.55 4.31
N ILE A 54 9.32 -32.29 3.35
CA ILE A 54 8.18 -31.37 3.56
C ILE A 54 7.16 -32.07 4.47
N HIS A 55 6.71 -31.38 5.52
CA HIS A 55 5.74 -31.92 6.45
C HIS A 55 4.36 -32.12 5.80
N GLN A 56 3.65 -33.20 6.13
CA GLN A 56 2.37 -33.55 5.48
C GLN A 56 1.25 -32.55 5.73
N SER A 57 1.35 -31.76 6.82
CA SER A 57 0.41 -30.69 7.13
C SER A 57 0.35 -29.61 6.04
N GLU A 58 1.43 -29.43 5.27
CA GLU A 58 1.58 -28.38 4.26
C GLU A 58 0.89 -28.75 2.93
N LYS A 59 -0.42 -29.03 2.98
CA LYS A 59 -1.20 -29.54 1.83
C LYS A 59 -1.10 -28.65 0.59
N GLU A 60 -1.15 -27.33 0.77
CA GLU A 60 -1.06 -26.37 -0.35
C GLU A 60 0.32 -26.37 -0.98
N PHE A 61 1.38 -26.35 -0.17
CA PHE A 61 2.74 -26.36 -0.66
C PHE A 61 3.09 -27.70 -1.33
N LEU A 62 2.66 -28.82 -0.76
CA LEU A 62 2.80 -30.15 -1.36
C LEU A 62 2.14 -30.21 -2.74
N LYS A 63 0.95 -29.63 -2.91
CA LYS A 63 0.27 -29.56 -4.22
C LYS A 63 1.10 -28.77 -5.23
N LYS A 64 1.65 -27.61 -4.84
CA LYS A 64 2.54 -26.80 -5.70
C LYS A 64 3.82 -27.55 -6.04
N ALA A 65 4.44 -28.22 -5.08
CA ALA A 65 5.66 -29.00 -5.26
C ALA A 65 5.45 -30.19 -6.23
N ARG A 66 4.33 -30.93 -6.14
CA ARG A 66 4.03 -31.99 -7.13
C ARG A 66 3.86 -31.44 -8.54
N VAL A 67 3.24 -30.27 -8.69
CA VAL A 67 3.12 -29.61 -10.00
C VAL A 67 4.50 -29.21 -10.51
N ALA A 68 5.35 -28.64 -9.65
CA ALA A 68 6.73 -28.30 -9.97
C ALA A 68 7.53 -29.52 -10.47
N ILE A 69 7.48 -30.65 -9.76
CA ILE A 69 8.15 -31.90 -10.15
C ILE A 69 7.69 -32.33 -11.56
N ARG A 70 6.38 -32.33 -11.82
CA ARG A 70 5.85 -32.70 -13.15
C ARG A 70 6.33 -31.77 -14.27
N ILE A 71 6.45 -30.48 -13.98
CA ILE A 71 6.95 -29.48 -14.93
C ILE A 71 8.45 -29.64 -15.18
N LEU A 72 9.22 -30.09 -14.18
CA LEU A 72 10.66 -30.29 -14.30
C LEU A 72 11.06 -31.66 -14.91
N LYS A 73 10.19 -32.68 -14.88
CA LYS A 73 10.45 -34.02 -15.48
C LYS A 73 10.99 -34.00 -16.93
N PRO A 74 10.54 -33.10 -17.84
CA PRO A 74 11.11 -33.02 -19.18
C PRO A 74 12.57 -32.55 -19.20
N LEU A 75 13.00 -31.73 -18.24
CA LEU A 75 14.38 -31.21 -18.15
C LEU A 75 15.38 -32.31 -17.77
N GLU A 76 14.96 -33.25 -16.92
CA GLU A 76 15.73 -34.43 -16.55
C GLU A 76 16.23 -35.20 -17.78
N ARG A 77 15.37 -35.35 -18.80
CA ARG A 77 15.70 -36.08 -20.04
C ARG A 77 16.57 -35.28 -21.00
N TYR A 78 16.60 -33.96 -20.86
CA TYR A 78 17.24 -33.07 -21.82
C TYR A 78 18.70 -32.75 -21.46
N LYS A 79 19.01 -32.65 -20.16
CA LYS A 79 20.28 -32.02 -19.72
C LYS A 79 21.10 -32.84 -18.71
N ASP A 80 20.77 -34.11 -18.45
CA ASP A 80 21.40 -34.93 -17.38
C ASP A 80 21.63 -34.13 -16.08
N SER A 81 20.73 -33.19 -15.78
CA SER A 81 20.92 -32.23 -14.69
C SER A 81 20.23 -32.75 -13.44
N PHE A 82 20.89 -32.62 -12.30
CA PHE A 82 20.31 -33.03 -11.03
C PHE A 82 19.13 -32.12 -10.65
N ILE A 83 17.98 -32.70 -10.31
CA ILE A 83 16.81 -31.95 -9.85
C ILE A 83 16.71 -32.01 -8.32
N GLY A 84 16.75 -30.84 -7.69
CA GLY A 84 16.73 -30.69 -6.25
C GLY A 84 15.35 -30.87 -5.58
N ILE A 85 14.35 -31.38 -6.32
CA ILE A 85 13.01 -31.69 -5.80
C ILE A 85 12.63 -33.08 -6.29
N THR A 86 12.46 -34.03 -5.38
CA THR A 86 12.12 -35.42 -5.74
C THR A 86 10.95 -35.91 -4.90
N GLU A 87 10.11 -36.75 -5.50
CA GLU A 87 9.02 -37.44 -4.79
C GLU A 87 9.47 -38.88 -4.51
N LYS A 88 9.41 -39.29 -3.26
CA LYS A 88 9.73 -40.65 -2.81
C LYS A 88 8.46 -41.30 -2.26
N GLU A 89 8.10 -42.45 -2.80
CA GLU A 89 7.02 -43.26 -2.24
C GLU A 89 7.50 -43.94 -0.95
N CYS A 90 6.77 -43.77 0.14
CA CYS A 90 7.06 -44.48 1.38
C CYS A 90 6.52 -45.90 1.29
N GLU A 91 7.42 -46.88 1.47
CA GLU A 91 7.08 -48.29 1.50
C GLU A 91 6.10 -48.54 2.66
N GLY A 92 4.84 -48.85 2.32
CA GLY A 92 3.83 -49.33 3.27
C GLY A 92 2.69 -48.36 3.63
N SER A 93 2.85 -47.04 3.45
CA SER A 93 1.77 -46.08 3.78
C SER A 93 0.97 -45.61 2.55
N GLY A 94 1.48 -45.84 1.34
CA GLY A 94 0.90 -45.29 0.11
C GLY A 94 1.00 -43.76 -0.01
N GLU A 95 1.68 -43.12 0.94
CA GLU A 95 1.92 -41.68 0.94
C GLU A 95 3.27 -41.36 0.32
N SER A 96 3.29 -40.34 -0.54
CA SER A 96 4.51 -39.86 -1.17
C SER A 96 5.09 -38.69 -0.38
N GLU A 97 6.32 -38.85 0.10
CA GLU A 97 7.11 -37.78 0.71
C GLU A 97 7.80 -36.97 -0.39
N ILE A 98 7.77 -35.64 -0.26
CA ILE A 98 8.52 -34.76 -1.15
C ILE A 98 9.79 -34.31 -0.44
N LEU A 99 10.92 -34.57 -1.10
CA LEU A 99 12.27 -34.27 -0.63
C LEU A 99 12.82 -33.06 -1.38
N LEU A 100 13.36 -32.11 -0.63
CA LEU A 100 14.11 -30.98 -1.15
C LEU A 100 15.59 -31.21 -0.86
N TRP A 101 16.40 -31.09 -1.91
CA TRP A 101 17.85 -31.22 -1.86
C TRP A 101 18.47 -29.84 -1.97
N ILE A 102 19.10 -29.39 -0.89
CA ILE A 102 19.67 -28.05 -0.81
C ILE A 102 21.20 -28.12 -0.62
N PRO A 103 21.93 -27.06 -1.01
CA PRO A 103 23.33 -26.90 -0.64
C PRO A 103 23.50 -26.97 0.89
N PRO A 104 24.65 -27.46 1.39
CA PRO A 104 24.85 -27.72 2.80
C PRO A 104 24.74 -26.44 3.62
N ALA A 105 23.87 -26.44 4.62
CA ALA A 105 23.86 -25.41 5.64
C ALA A 105 24.98 -25.72 6.63
N HIS A 106 26.03 -24.90 6.62
CA HIS A 106 27.04 -24.95 7.66
C HIS A 106 26.33 -24.54 8.97
N GLU A 107 26.33 -25.42 9.97
CA GLU A 107 25.89 -25.17 11.36
C GLU A 107 24.45 -25.49 11.76
N GLN A 108 23.56 -25.96 10.87
CA GLN A 108 22.20 -26.33 11.30
C GLN A 108 22.11 -27.78 11.84
N PRO A 109 21.57 -28.02 13.05
CA PRO A 109 21.30 -29.37 13.53
C PRO A 109 20.09 -30.00 12.83
N PHE A 110 19.98 -31.32 12.89
CA PHE A 110 18.81 -32.05 12.37
C PHE A 110 17.57 -31.79 13.23
N GLY A 111 16.40 -31.80 12.59
CA GLY A 111 15.11 -31.60 13.25
C GLY A 111 14.10 -30.81 12.43
N ASP A 112 13.05 -30.36 13.10
CA ASP A 112 11.93 -29.65 12.46
C ASP A 112 12.14 -28.14 12.44
N TYR A 113 11.90 -27.55 11.27
CA TYR A 113 12.11 -26.13 11.03
C TYR A 113 11.01 -25.55 10.17
N LEU A 114 10.85 -24.24 10.32
CA LEU A 114 10.14 -23.41 9.37
C LEU A 114 11.13 -22.91 8.33
N PHE A 115 10.83 -23.23 7.08
CA PHE A 115 11.67 -22.94 5.94
C PHE A 115 11.02 -21.86 5.07
N PHE A 116 11.82 -20.92 4.60
CA PHE A 116 11.42 -19.95 3.58
C PHE A 116 12.11 -20.31 2.27
N MET A 117 11.39 -20.28 1.16
CA MET A 117 11.93 -20.58 -0.18
C MET A 117 12.03 -19.30 -1.02
N PRO A 118 13.22 -18.65 -1.09
CA PRO A 118 13.40 -17.46 -1.94
C PRO A 118 13.19 -17.74 -3.43
N GLY A 119 13.44 -18.97 -3.87
CA GLY A 119 13.29 -19.39 -5.26
C GLY A 119 14.18 -20.58 -5.63
N ILE A 120 14.24 -20.82 -6.94
CA ILE A 120 15.01 -21.91 -7.55
C ILE A 120 16.37 -21.37 -8.01
N VAL A 121 17.41 -22.17 -7.80
CA VAL A 121 18.78 -21.86 -8.24
C VAL A 121 19.14 -22.86 -9.33
N ALA A 122 19.35 -22.38 -10.54
CA ALA A 122 19.75 -23.21 -11.67
C ALA A 122 21.22 -22.95 -12.02
N ASN A 123 22.03 -24.00 -11.96
CA ASN A 123 23.41 -24.06 -12.39
C ASN A 123 23.51 -24.96 -13.64
N GLU A 124 24.72 -25.09 -14.21
CA GLU A 124 24.91 -25.93 -15.40
C GLU A 124 24.59 -27.41 -15.14
N ALA A 125 24.91 -27.92 -13.95
CA ALA A 125 24.78 -29.32 -13.56
C ALA A 125 23.60 -29.61 -12.60
N GLU A 126 22.98 -28.60 -11.99
CA GLU A 126 21.88 -28.77 -11.04
C GLU A 126 20.78 -27.73 -11.20
N VAL A 127 19.55 -28.15 -11.01
CA VAL A 127 18.38 -27.30 -10.75
C VAL A 127 18.02 -27.49 -9.29
N GLY A 128 18.68 -26.72 -8.43
CA GLY A 128 18.52 -26.78 -6.98
C GLY A 128 17.45 -25.82 -6.46
N VAL A 129 17.11 -25.98 -5.20
CA VAL A 129 16.19 -25.08 -4.50
C VAL A 129 16.97 -24.31 -3.44
N SER A 130 16.78 -22.99 -3.39
CA SER A 130 17.30 -22.19 -2.28
C SER A 130 16.28 -22.18 -1.17
N VAL A 131 16.74 -22.49 0.05
CA VAL A 131 15.92 -22.47 1.24
C VAL A 131 16.68 -21.74 2.34
N LEU A 132 15.98 -20.87 3.06
CA LEU A 132 16.48 -20.16 4.24
C LEU A 132 15.80 -20.70 5.50
N PHE A 133 16.60 -20.94 6.52
CA PHE A 133 16.14 -21.35 7.84
C PHE A 133 15.56 -20.12 8.54
N THR A 134 14.29 -20.18 8.92
CA THR A 134 13.66 -19.07 9.66
C THR A 134 13.70 -19.33 11.16
N ARG A 135 13.15 -20.46 11.61
CA ARG A 135 13.12 -20.83 13.04
C ARG A 135 13.00 -22.33 13.24
N ARG A 136 13.44 -22.82 14.40
CA ARG A 136 13.20 -24.19 14.85
C ARG A 136 11.76 -24.34 15.32
N LEU A 137 11.14 -25.47 15.00
CA LEU A 137 9.82 -25.83 15.51
C LEU A 137 10.00 -26.74 16.73
N GLU A 138 9.28 -26.43 17.81
CA GLU A 138 9.17 -27.32 18.95
C GLU A 138 8.02 -28.32 18.73
N ALA A 139 8.07 -29.48 19.39
CA ALA A 139 7.12 -30.57 19.19
C ALA A 139 5.64 -30.13 19.32
N ASN A 140 5.37 -29.17 20.21
CA ASN A 140 4.03 -28.63 20.44
C ASN A 140 3.49 -27.78 19.26
N GLU A 141 4.34 -27.30 18.35
CA GLU A 141 3.92 -26.53 17.16
C GLU A 141 3.69 -27.41 15.91
N LEU A 142 4.06 -28.70 15.98
CA LEU A 142 3.84 -29.69 14.92
C LEU A 142 2.42 -30.25 14.94
N GLU A 143 1.77 -30.21 16.11
CA GLU A 143 0.37 -30.60 16.25
C GLU A 143 -0.52 -29.56 15.57
N ILE A 144 -1.13 -29.98 14.47
CA ILE A 144 -2.22 -29.24 13.83
C ILE A 144 -3.33 -29.19 14.89
N PRO A 145 -3.81 -28.01 15.32
CA PRO A 145 -5.07 -27.96 16.03
C PRO A 145 -6.11 -28.53 15.06
N ASP A 146 -6.60 -29.74 15.39
CA ASP A 146 -7.62 -30.47 14.65
C ASP A 146 -8.76 -29.50 14.35
N TYR A 147 -8.83 -29.05 13.09
CA TYR A 147 -9.75 -28.02 12.67
C TYR A 147 -11.07 -28.74 12.38
N ASN A 148 -11.82 -29.01 13.44
CA ASN A 148 -13.22 -29.34 13.31
C ASN A 148 -13.90 -28.14 12.65
N GLU A 149 -14.37 -28.33 11.42
CA GLU A 149 -15.09 -27.29 10.66
C GLU A 149 -16.38 -26.82 11.36
N ASP A 150 -16.81 -27.55 12.41
CA ASP A 150 -17.98 -27.24 13.24
C ASP A 150 -17.66 -26.39 14.50
N GLU A 151 -16.40 -26.04 14.77
CA GLU A 151 -16.05 -25.27 15.97
C GLU A 151 -16.47 -23.79 15.78
N PRO A 152 -17.31 -23.22 16.68
CA PRO A 152 -17.77 -21.85 16.54
C PRO A 152 -16.60 -20.86 16.55
N LEU A 153 -16.63 -19.90 15.63
CA LEU A 153 -15.60 -18.88 15.38
C LEU A 153 -15.11 -18.16 16.66
N ALA A 154 -15.98 -18.04 17.66
CA ALA A 154 -15.67 -17.48 18.97
C ALA A 154 -14.61 -18.30 19.75
N GLU A 155 -14.63 -19.63 19.67
CA GLU A 155 -13.65 -20.48 20.35
C GLU A 155 -12.29 -20.46 19.63
N ILE A 156 -12.30 -20.38 18.29
CA ILE A 156 -11.09 -20.20 17.48
C ILE A 156 -10.41 -18.86 17.81
N LEU A 157 -11.19 -17.79 17.95
CA LEU A 157 -10.68 -16.47 18.34
C LEU A 157 -10.14 -16.48 19.76
N LYS A 158 -10.83 -17.08 20.74
CA LYS A 158 -10.32 -17.21 22.11
C LYS A 158 -9.01 -17.97 22.16
N LYS A 159 -8.90 -19.11 21.48
CA LYS A 159 -7.66 -19.91 21.42
C LYS A 159 -6.52 -19.08 20.82
N ARG A 160 -6.74 -18.37 19.71
CA ARG A 160 -5.72 -17.51 19.09
C ARG A 160 -5.32 -16.32 19.95
N ILE A 161 -6.29 -15.66 20.59
CA ILE A 161 -6.03 -14.55 21.51
C ILE A 161 -5.24 -15.05 22.74
N ALA A 162 -5.56 -16.24 23.24
CA ALA A 162 -4.84 -16.84 24.37
C ALA A 162 -3.39 -17.17 24.00
N VAL A 163 -3.14 -17.77 22.83
CA VAL A 163 -1.78 -18.03 22.34
C VAL A 163 -1.02 -16.72 22.11
N LEU A 164 -1.65 -15.72 21.49
CA LEU A 164 -1.06 -14.41 21.27
C LEU A 164 -0.73 -13.71 22.60
N SER A 165 -1.62 -13.79 23.58
CA SER A 165 -1.42 -13.19 24.89
C SER A 165 -0.23 -13.81 25.63
N ARG A 166 -0.03 -15.13 25.51
CA ARG A 166 1.12 -15.82 26.13
C ARG A 166 2.44 -15.34 25.54
N HIS A 167 2.54 -15.32 24.21
CA HIS A 167 3.74 -14.79 23.54
C HIS A 167 3.96 -13.31 23.83
N PHE A 168 2.89 -12.52 23.94
CA PHE A 168 3.01 -11.11 24.31
C PHE A 168 3.49 -10.94 25.75
N THR A 169 3.02 -11.78 26.69
CA THR A 169 3.50 -11.74 28.08
C THR A 169 4.95 -12.20 28.22
N GLU A 170 5.37 -13.22 27.48
CA GLU A 170 6.77 -13.68 27.45
C GLU A 170 7.69 -12.59 26.87
N PHE A 171 7.29 -11.98 25.76
CA PHE A 171 7.98 -10.84 25.17
C PHE A 171 8.03 -9.65 26.13
N LEU A 172 6.92 -9.33 26.80
CA LEU A 172 6.88 -8.24 27.77
C LEU A 172 7.84 -8.53 28.93
N LEU A 173 7.92 -9.75 29.45
CA LEU A 173 8.82 -10.10 30.54
C LEU A 173 10.30 -10.00 30.11
N GLU A 174 10.62 -10.40 28.88
CA GLU A 174 11.97 -10.26 28.32
C GLU A 174 12.35 -8.78 28.12
N VAL A 175 11.41 -7.98 27.61
CA VAL A 175 11.60 -6.55 27.34
C VAL A 175 11.60 -5.71 28.62
N PHE A 176 10.82 -6.07 29.65
CA PHE A 176 10.77 -5.42 30.97
C PHE A 176 11.97 -5.76 31.87
N THR A 177 13.16 -5.93 31.29
CA THR A 177 14.39 -5.93 32.09
C THR A 177 14.65 -4.52 32.62
N TYR A 178 15.08 -4.38 33.88
CA TYR A 178 15.30 -3.08 34.55
C TYR A 178 16.21 -2.13 33.75
N THR A 179 17.23 -2.66 33.09
CA THR A 179 18.12 -1.91 32.18
C THR A 179 17.38 -1.34 30.98
N ASN A 180 16.52 -2.14 30.33
CA ASN A 180 15.71 -1.70 29.20
C ASN A 180 14.68 -0.65 29.62
N PHE A 181 14.06 -0.82 30.80
CA PHE A 181 13.13 0.17 31.34
C PHE A 181 13.82 1.51 31.59
N LYS A 182 15.01 1.51 32.20
CA LYS A 182 15.80 2.74 32.42
C LYS A 182 16.15 3.44 31.11
N LEU A 183 16.61 2.69 30.10
CA LEU A 183 16.91 3.22 28.77
C LEU A 183 15.66 3.76 28.08
N ALA A 184 14.52 3.07 28.20
CA ALA A 184 13.25 3.51 27.64
C ALA A 184 12.77 4.82 28.28
N VAL A 185 12.88 4.98 29.60
CA VAL A 185 12.54 6.23 30.28
C VAL A 185 13.45 7.38 29.84
N GLN A 186 14.75 7.14 29.69
CA GLN A 186 15.69 8.14 29.19
C GLN A 186 15.42 8.53 27.74
N PHE A 187 15.09 7.57 26.89
CA PHE A 187 14.68 7.84 25.51
C PHE A 187 13.36 8.62 25.46
N LEU A 188 12.38 8.24 26.28
CA LEU A 188 11.08 8.88 26.33
C LEU A 188 11.18 10.33 26.81
N SER A 189 12.03 10.62 27.79
CA SER A 189 12.25 11.99 28.26
C SER A 189 12.93 12.86 27.20
N ALA A 190 13.94 12.33 26.49
CA ALA A 190 14.58 13.01 25.38
C ALA A 190 13.60 13.26 24.22
N LEU A 191 12.74 12.29 23.91
CA LEU A 191 11.70 12.40 22.89
C LEU A 191 10.69 13.50 23.25
N LEU A 192 10.19 13.51 24.49
CA LEU A 192 9.26 14.54 24.96
C LEU A 192 9.88 15.94 24.89
N LEU A 193 11.13 16.09 25.32
CA LEU A 193 11.83 17.37 25.24
C LEU A 193 12.01 17.82 23.79
N THR A 194 12.34 16.89 22.89
CA THR A 194 12.46 17.17 21.45
C THR A 194 11.12 17.64 20.88
N ILE A 195 10.02 16.94 21.18
CA ILE A 195 8.67 17.34 20.74
C ILE A 195 8.33 18.74 21.24
N CYS A 196 8.59 19.05 22.50
CA CYS A 196 8.34 20.38 23.06
C CYS A 196 9.14 21.48 22.35
N VAL A 197 10.44 21.25 22.11
CA VAL A 197 11.30 22.22 21.40
C VAL A 197 10.84 22.39 19.95
N THR A 198 10.56 21.29 19.25
CA THR A 198 10.07 21.34 17.87
C THR A 198 8.73 22.05 17.78
N LEU A 199 7.81 21.79 18.71
CA LEU A 199 6.51 22.46 18.75
C LEU A 199 6.65 23.95 19.06
N GLY A 200 7.52 24.33 19.99
CA GLY A 200 7.84 25.73 20.27
C GLY A 200 8.36 26.45 19.02
N ASN A 201 9.36 25.88 18.35
CA ASN A 201 9.91 26.44 17.11
C ASN A 201 8.86 26.47 15.99
N PHE A 202 8.02 25.44 15.88
CA PHE A 202 6.93 25.40 14.91
C PHE A 202 5.95 26.54 15.15
N THR A 203 5.51 26.77 16.39
CA THR A 203 4.60 27.88 16.71
C THR A 203 5.20 29.24 16.43
N TYR A 204 6.50 29.43 16.69
CA TYR A 204 7.22 30.66 16.36
C TYR A 204 7.25 30.91 14.84
N CYS A 205 7.72 29.92 14.08
CA CYS A 205 7.78 30.00 12.61
C CYS A 205 6.38 30.18 11.99
N PHE A 206 5.39 29.48 12.51
CA PHE A 206 4.01 29.56 12.05
C PHE A 206 3.40 30.94 12.37
N GLY A 207 3.71 31.52 13.52
CA GLY A 207 3.30 32.88 13.88
C GLY A 207 3.89 33.93 12.91
N GLU A 208 5.19 33.86 12.65
CA GLU A 208 5.87 34.72 11.66
C GLU A 208 5.27 34.57 10.26
N PHE A 209 5.00 33.33 9.84
CA PHE A 209 4.35 33.05 8.57
C PHE A 209 2.93 33.63 8.52
N LEU A 210 2.11 33.42 9.56
CA LEU A 210 0.75 33.95 9.64
C LEU A 210 0.74 35.48 9.60
N LEU A 211 1.65 36.15 10.30
CA LEU A 211 1.74 37.61 10.26
C LEU A 211 2.05 38.12 8.85
N LYS A 212 3.00 37.50 8.15
CA LYS A 212 3.32 37.84 6.76
C LYS A 212 2.15 37.54 5.83
N PHE A 213 1.50 36.39 6.02
CA PHE A 213 0.33 35.99 5.24
C PHE A 213 -0.83 36.98 5.43
N MET A 214 -1.15 37.35 6.67
CA MET A 214 -2.20 38.32 6.98
C MET A 214 -1.90 39.69 6.38
N ARG A 215 -0.64 40.13 6.41
CA ARG A 215 -0.23 41.37 5.73
C ARG A 215 -0.48 41.29 4.23
N GLU A 216 -0.09 40.19 3.60
CA GLU A 216 -0.27 40.01 2.15
C GLU A 216 -1.76 39.92 1.76
N VAL A 217 -2.56 39.21 2.56
CA VAL A 217 -4.02 39.14 2.39
C VAL A 217 -4.66 40.51 2.58
N SER A 218 -4.17 41.33 3.52
CA SER A 218 -4.66 42.69 3.71
C SER A 218 -4.40 43.56 2.47
N ILE A 219 -3.18 43.52 1.94
CA ILE A 219 -2.81 44.25 0.71
C ILE A 219 -3.65 43.75 -0.47
N PHE A 220 -3.81 42.43 -0.59
CA PHE A 220 -4.67 41.83 -1.61
C PHE A 220 -6.12 42.28 -1.47
N THR A 221 -6.67 42.32 -0.26
CA THR A 221 -8.05 42.75 0.00
C THR A 221 -8.23 44.21 -0.34
N GLU A 222 -7.28 45.07 0.01
CA GLU A 222 -7.29 46.50 -0.34
C GLU A 222 -7.28 46.71 -1.86
N ALA A 223 -6.49 45.93 -2.60
CA ALA A 223 -6.45 45.96 -4.06
C ALA A 223 -7.71 45.34 -4.71
N ALA A 224 -8.26 44.27 -4.14
CA ALA A 224 -9.39 43.53 -4.69
C ALA A 224 -10.74 44.24 -4.47
N THR A 225 -10.89 44.95 -3.35
CA THR A 225 -12.13 45.64 -2.96
C THR A 225 -12.65 46.60 -4.04
N PRO A 226 -11.86 47.56 -4.59
CA PRO A 226 -12.34 48.46 -5.63
C PRO A 226 -12.67 47.73 -6.94
N ILE A 227 -11.94 46.66 -7.28
CA ILE A 227 -12.22 45.85 -8.47
C ILE A 227 -13.58 45.16 -8.32
N LEU A 228 -13.84 44.53 -7.16
CA LEU A 228 -15.11 43.90 -6.86
C LEU A 228 -16.26 44.91 -6.87
N PHE A 229 -16.09 46.08 -6.25
CA PHE A 229 -17.10 47.15 -6.32
C PHE A 229 -17.34 47.63 -7.75
N GLY A 230 -16.30 47.74 -8.57
CA GLY A 230 -16.42 48.06 -9.99
C GLY A 230 -17.24 47.03 -10.76
N CYS A 231 -16.94 45.74 -10.58
CA CYS A 231 -17.70 44.64 -11.19
C CYS A 231 -19.17 44.65 -10.74
N LEU A 232 -19.44 44.82 -9.44
CA LEU A 232 -20.79 44.93 -8.92
C LEU A 232 -21.55 46.11 -9.53
N HIS A 233 -20.91 47.25 -9.70
CA HIS A 233 -21.52 48.43 -10.32
C HIS A 233 -21.88 48.18 -11.80
N VAL A 234 -21.00 47.51 -12.55
CA VAL A 234 -21.29 47.13 -13.96
C VAL A 234 -22.48 46.17 -14.03
N ILE A 235 -22.52 45.16 -13.15
CA ILE A 235 -23.65 44.21 -13.08
C ILE A 235 -24.94 44.95 -12.74
N ASN A 236 -24.92 45.81 -11.71
CA ASN A 236 -26.08 46.59 -11.31
C ASN A 236 -26.59 47.46 -12.47
N ASN A 237 -25.69 48.16 -13.17
CA ASN A 237 -26.07 48.98 -14.31
C ASN A 237 -26.61 48.16 -15.49
N ALA A 238 -26.04 46.97 -15.74
CA ALA A 238 -26.56 46.06 -16.76
C ALA A 238 -27.97 45.59 -16.42
N VAL A 239 -28.22 45.24 -15.14
CA VAL A 239 -29.54 44.83 -14.65
C VAL A 239 -30.54 45.99 -14.74
N TYR A 240 -30.19 47.19 -14.28
CA TYR A 240 -31.04 48.38 -14.40
C TYR A 240 -31.33 48.75 -15.86
N GLY A 241 -30.33 48.65 -16.74
CA GLY A 241 -30.49 48.85 -18.17
C GLY A 241 -31.46 47.84 -18.79
N LEU A 242 -31.31 46.56 -18.46
CA LEU A 242 -32.22 45.49 -18.89
C LEU A 242 -33.66 45.75 -18.41
N TYR A 243 -33.85 46.06 -17.12
CA TYR A 243 -35.16 46.41 -16.57
C TYR A 243 -35.78 47.61 -17.28
N THR A 244 -34.99 48.63 -17.58
CA THR A 244 -35.44 49.82 -18.31
C THR A 244 -35.84 49.48 -19.74
N LEU A 245 -35.08 48.64 -20.44
CA LEU A 245 -35.44 48.15 -21.78
C LEU A 245 -36.77 47.38 -21.76
N ILE A 246 -36.96 46.50 -20.77
CA ILE A 246 -38.22 45.77 -20.58
C ILE A 246 -39.37 46.75 -20.34
N LEU A 247 -39.20 47.74 -19.47
CA LEU A 247 -40.22 48.77 -19.22
C LEU A 247 -40.56 49.59 -20.47
N CYS A 248 -39.56 49.98 -21.26
CA CYS A 248 -39.77 50.70 -22.51
C CYS A 248 -40.53 49.84 -23.54
N LEU A 249 -40.24 48.54 -23.63
CA LEU A 249 -40.96 47.61 -24.49
C LEU A 249 -42.47 47.58 -24.14
N PHE A 250 -42.80 47.52 -22.86
CA PHE A 250 -44.20 47.54 -22.40
C PHE A 250 -44.85 48.92 -22.49
N LYS A 251 -44.09 50.00 -22.31
CA LYS A 251 -44.62 51.38 -22.34
C LYS A 251 -44.86 51.91 -23.76
N SER A 252 -44.28 51.29 -24.80
CA SER A 252 -44.43 51.75 -26.20
C SER A 252 -45.87 51.73 -26.74
N ASN A 253 -46.84 51.13 -26.04
CA ASN A 253 -48.27 51.20 -26.41
C ASN A 253 -49.09 52.24 -25.62
N SER A 254 -48.47 53.00 -24.72
CA SER A 254 -49.16 53.94 -23.84
C SER A 254 -48.60 55.36 -24.04
N ALA A 255 -49.16 56.08 -25.03
CA ALA A 255 -49.16 57.53 -25.28
C ALA A 255 -47.88 58.38 -24.97
N PRO A 256 -47.50 59.34 -25.84
CA PRO A 256 -46.28 60.13 -25.65
C PRO A 256 -46.25 60.86 -24.31
N PHE A 257 -45.16 60.64 -23.56
CA PHE A 257 -44.84 61.31 -22.31
C PHE A 257 -44.76 62.82 -22.57
N ARG A 258 -45.76 63.59 -22.11
CA ARG A 258 -45.70 65.06 -22.10
C ARG A 258 -44.51 65.46 -21.24
N ALA A 259 -43.51 66.10 -21.84
CA ALA A 259 -42.38 66.65 -21.11
C ALA A 259 -42.90 67.56 -19.99
N PRO A 260 -42.29 67.53 -18.79
CA PRO A 260 -42.61 68.49 -17.74
C PRO A 260 -42.40 69.91 -18.27
N PRO A 261 -43.26 70.87 -17.90
CA PRO A 261 -43.12 72.25 -18.36
C PRO A 261 -41.74 72.81 -17.98
N PRO A 262 -41.13 73.66 -18.82
CA PRO A 262 -39.84 74.24 -18.53
C PRO A 262 -39.87 74.94 -17.15
N PRO A 263 -38.79 74.83 -16.36
CA PRO A 263 -38.72 75.43 -15.03
C PRO A 263 -38.98 76.93 -15.13
N ASP A 264 -39.89 77.43 -14.31
CA ASP A 264 -40.32 78.82 -14.27
C ASP A 264 -39.12 79.75 -14.04
N GLN A 265 -38.68 80.41 -15.11
CA GLN A 265 -37.54 81.33 -15.08
C GLN A 265 -37.80 82.55 -14.18
N SER A 266 -39.07 82.83 -13.84
CA SER A 266 -39.41 83.93 -12.95
C SER A 266 -38.98 83.65 -11.50
N ALA A 267 -39.04 82.38 -11.05
CA ALA A 267 -38.62 81.99 -9.71
C ALA A 267 -37.10 82.09 -9.52
N THR A 268 -36.32 81.73 -10.55
CA THR A 268 -34.85 81.85 -10.51
C THR A 268 -34.38 83.30 -10.60
N LEU A 269 -35.05 84.15 -11.39
CA LEU A 269 -34.78 85.60 -11.43
C LEU A 269 -35.12 86.28 -10.10
N ARG A 270 -36.22 85.89 -9.45
CA ARG A 270 -36.62 86.42 -8.14
C ARG A 270 -35.57 86.12 -7.07
N TRP A 271 -35.11 84.87 -6.99
CA TRP A 271 -34.04 84.46 -6.06
C TRP A 271 -32.74 85.25 -6.28
N LYS A 272 -32.37 85.48 -7.55
CA LYS A 272 -31.15 86.23 -7.89
C LYS A 272 -31.25 87.70 -7.48
N ASN A 273 -32.43 88.31 -7.66
CA ASN A 273 -32.70 89.69 -7.24
C ASN A 273 -32.73 89.85 -5.71
N GLU A 274 -33.30 88.91 -4.97
CA GLU A 274 -33.28 88.95 -3.50
C GLU A 274 -31.87 88.79 -2.94
N ARG A 275 -31.05 87.92 -3.57
CA ARG A 275 -29.65 87.75 -3.19
C ARG A 275 -28.79 88.98 -3.47
N MET A 276 -29.05 89.69 -4.58
CA MET A 276 -28.40 90.97 -4.90
C MET A 276 -28.76 92.06 -3.88
N LYS A 277 -30.03 92.16 -3.49
CA LYS A 277 -30.48 93.10 -2.45
C LYS A 277 -29.82 92.82 -1.10
N ALA A 278 -29.71 91.55 -0.70
CA ALA A 278 -29.07 91.17 0.56
C ALA A 278 -27.56 91.55 0.62
N MET A 279 -26.87 91.63 -0.53
CA MET A 279 -25.48 92.08 -0.57
C MET A 279 -25.32 93.60 -0.48
N GLN A 280 -26.31 94.40 -0.90
CA GLN A 280 -26.26 95.87 -0.79
C GLN A 280 -26.42 96.36 0.65
N TYR A 281 -27.17 95.66 1.50
CA TYR A 281 -27.32 96.00 2.92
C TYR A 281 -26.10 95.64 3.80
N ARG A 282 -25.04 95.08 3.21
CA ARG A 282 -23.84 94.59 3.92
C ARG A 282 -22.59 95.48 3.78
N ARG A 283 -22.75 96.70 3.25
CA ARG A 283 -21.74 97.77 3.21
C ARG A 283 -22.19 98.92 4.09
#